data_AF-A0AA47N965-F1
#
_entry.id   AF-A0AA47N965-F1
#
_cell.length_a   1.000
_cell.length_b   1.000
_cell.length_c   1.000
_cell.angle_alpha   90.00
_cell.angle_beta   90.00
_cell.angle_gamma   90.00
#
_symmetry.space_group_name_H-M   'P 1'
#
loop_
_entity.id
_entity.type
_entity.pdbx_description
1 polymer ?
#
loop_
_entity_poly.entity_id
_entity_poly.type
_entity_poly.pdbx_seq_one_letter_code
_entity_poly.pdbx_strand_id
1 'polypeptide(L)'
;MFLSQLSGQQVSVVSSSTQQPPSLHVCCDHAFHQLNLCVLFILNEMCLFFTALHGNDDWTVTCTSSNVCSVRGSTVDISCTFKYPEKQHDLSTTVLETLWFTKEDRNQKPVDLLSDADYTGRVESSCGEISCIGSSCNRKCTLSIRDLRQSDSAVYNFRFKTNQPGGEHTANPGVALSVTDLQVKVSPWDDHTKHLDCDSMCANPTYIWYINEQNLGQSRSIRSSINSDHSYACAVKGYERLPSPSVCKSTPQYADMRQYPTSSMFFHSHHISAV
;
A
#
# COMPACT_ATOMS: atom_id res chain seq x y z
N MET A 1 -9.30 -1.50 -85.54
CA MET A 1 -9.92 -2.26 -86.63
C MET A 1 -9.72 -3.73 -86.29
N PHE A 2 -10.81 -4.46 -85.97
CA PHE A 2 -11.09 -5.89 -86.25
C PHE A 2 -9.87 -6.85 -86.38
N LEU A 3 -9.73 -7.98 -85.69
CA LEU A 3 -10.65 -9.12 -85.45
C LEU A 3 -9.88 -10.17 -84.60
N SER A 4 -10.46 -10.71 -83.52
CA SER A 4 -11.01 -12.08 -83.38
C SER A 4 -9.98 -13.23 -83.31
N GLN A 5 -9.94 -13.98 -82.18
CA GLN A 5 -10.46 -15.36 -82.02
C GLN A 5 -9.58 -16.44 -82.70
N LEU A 6 -9.35 -17.66 -82.19
CA LEU A 6 -9.92 -18.51 -81.14
C LEU A 6 -8.99 -19.75 -80.98
N SER A 7 -9.11 -20.43 -79.83
CA SER A 7 -9.09 -21.90 -79.67
C SER A 7 -7.77 -22.70 -79.77
N GLY A 8 -7.43 -23.38 -78.65
CA GLY A 8 -7.50 -24.84 -78.63
C GLY A 8 -6.23 -25.64 -78.29
N GLN A 9 -6.29 -26.36 -77.14
CA GLN A 9 -5.69 -27.68 -76.84
C GLN A 9 -4.15 -27.81 -76.76
N GLN A 10 -3.49 -28.67 -75.96
CA GLN A 10 -3.70 -29.40 -74.69
C GLN A 10 -2.36 -30.15 -74.44
N VAL A 11 -1.82 -30.08 -73.21
CA VAL A 11 -0.98 -31.07 -72.45
C VAL A 11 0.08 -31.89 -73.22
N SER A 12 1.39 -31.91 -72.86
CA SER A 12 1.99 -32.92 -71.93
C SER A 12 3.51 -32.73 -71.71
N VAL A 13 3.92 -32.73 -70.43
CA VAL A 13 4.97 -33.54 -69.74
C VAL A 13 6.44 -33.66 -70.25
N VAL A 14 7.35 -32.93 -69.54
CA VAL A 14 8.58 -33.30 -68.78
C VAL A 14 9.74 -34.18 -69.34
N SER A 15 10.97 -33.72 -68.99
CA SER A 15 12.30 -34.39 -68.77
C SER A 15 13.26 -34.46 -69.97
N SER A 16 14.60 -34.39 -69.84
CA SER A 16 15.62 -33.89 -68.89
C SER A 16 17.00 -34.10 -69.60
N SER A 17 18.14 -33.75 -68.95
CA SER A 17 19.56 -33.97 -69.35
C SER A 17 20.25 -32.78 -70.06
N THR A 18 21.53 -32.39 -69.88
CA THR A 18 22.68 -32.76 -69.01
C THR A 18 23.85 -31.75 -69.25
N GLN A 19 24.64 -31.45 -68.20
CA GLN A 19 26.12 -31.19 -68.15
C GLN A 19 26.85 -29.92 -68.70
N GLN A 20 27.36 -29.07 -67.76
CA GLN A 20 28.75 -28.53 -67.45
C GLN A 20 29.73 -27.97 -68.54
N PRO A 21 30.90 -27.25 -68.30
CA PRO A 21 31.72 -26.86 -67.10
C PRO A 21 32.43 -25.44 -67.17
N PRO A 22 33.66 -25.10 -66.63
CA PRO A 22 34.32 -25.20 -65.30
C PRO A 22 35.00 -23.89 -64.69
N SER A 23 35.48 -24.02 -63.44
CA SER A 23 36.64 -23.36 -62.75
C SER A 23 36.45 -21.96 -62.07
N LEU A 24 37.05 -21.58 -60.92
CA LEU A 24 38.26 -22.01 -60.18
C LEU A 24 38.25 -21.43 -58.70
N HIS A 25 38.60 -22.26 -57.69
CA HIS A 25 39.16 -22.01 -56.32
C HIS A 25 38.67 -20.90 -55.35
N VAL A 26 38.42 -21.24 -54.06
CA VAL A 26 39.29 -21.04 -52.85
C VAL A 26 38.50 -21.43 -51.56
N CYS A 27 39.23 -21.98 -50.59
CA CYS A 27 38.88 -22.69 -49.34
C CYS A 27 37.94 -21.99 -48.32
N CYS A 28 37.16 -22.78 -47.55
CA CYS A 28 37.44 -23.04 -46.11
C CYS A 28 36.50 -24.08 -45.49
N ASP A 29 37.15 -25.06 -44.87
CA ASP A 29 36.65 -26.18 -44.09
C ASP A 29 36.14 -25.75 -42.68
N HIS A 30 35.41 -26.66 -42.01
CA HIS A 30 35.20 -26.71 -40.54
C HIS A 30 34.16 -25.81 -39.84
N ALA A 31 33.23 -25.13 -40.52
CA ALA A 31 32.19 -24.34 -39.82
C ALA A 31 30.90 -25.10 -39.48
N PHE A 32 30.61 -26.24 -40.13
CA PHE A 32 29.29 -26.87 -40.06
C PHE A 32 29.06 -27.81 -38.87
N HIS A 33 30.12 -28.29 -38.20
CA HIS A 33 29.96 -29.16 -37.03
C HIS A 33 29.89 -28.40 -35.70
N GLN A 34 30.46 -27.18 -35.63
CA GLN A 34 30.35 -26.30 -34.46
C GLN A 34 28.99 -25.61 -34.35
N LEU A 35 28.34 -25.28 -35.46
CA LEU A 35 26.99 -24.68 -35.45
C LEU A 35 25.96 -25.60 -34.79
N ASN A 36 26.05 -26.92 -35.02
CA ASN A 36 25.11 -27.87 -34.43
C ASN A 36 25.32 -28.06 -32.91
N LEU A 37 26.58 -28.04 -32.45
CA LEU A 37 26.92 -28.08 -31.03
C LEU A 37 26.59 -26.76 -30.31
N CYS A 38 26.83 -25.61 -30.93
CA CYS A 38 26.40 -24.30 -30.39
C CYS A 38 24.88 -24.17 -30.32
N VAL A 39 24.15 -24.65 -31.33
CA VAL A 39 22.68 -24.64 -31.31
C VAL A 39 22.16 -25.59 -30.22
N LEU A 40 22.76 -26.77 -30.03
CA LEU A 40 22.41 -27.67 -28.92
C LEU A 40 22.78 -27.08 -27.55
N PHE A 41 23.91 -26.39 -27.41
CA PHE A 41 24.28 -25.69 -26.17
C PHE A 41 23.36 -24.50 -25.89
N ILE A 42 23.04 -23.68 -26.89
CA ILE A 42 22.11 -22.55 -26.73
C ILE A 42 20.70 -23.07 -26.46
N LEU A 43 20.26 -24.18 -27.06
CA LEU A 43 18.98 -24.82 -26.75
C LEU A 43 18.97 -25.46 -25.35
N ASN A 44 20.10 -26.00 -24.88
CA ASN A 44 20.24 -26.56 -23.53
C ASN A 44 20.26 -25.46 -22.46
N GLU A 45 20.97 -24.35 -22.68
CA GLU A 45 20.95 -23.16 -21.83
C GLU A 45 19.59 -22.46 -21.88
N MET A 46 18.94 -22.37 -23.05
CA MET A 46 17.55 -21.88 -23.18
C MET A 46 16.54 -22.83 -22.51
N CYS A 47 16.81 -24.14 -22.44
CA CYS A 47 16.01 -25.07 -21.64
C CYS A 47 16.19 -24.84 -20.14
N LEU A 48 17.41 -24.51 -19.69
CA LEU A 48 17.68 -24.12 -18.31
C LEU A 48 16.97 -22.80 -17.93
N PHE A 49 16.73 -21.90 -18.89
CA PHE A 49 15.89 -20.70 -18.67
C PHE A 49 14.38 -20.97 -18.77
N PHE A 50 13.93 -22.01 -19.48
CA PHE A 50 12.51 -22.35 -19.61
C PHE A 50 11.97 -23.32 -18.54
N THR A 51 12.82 -23.99 -17.76
CA THR A 51 12.34 -24.73 -16.57
C THR A 51 11.98 -23.82 -15.38
N ALA A 52 12.16 -22.50 -15.49
CA ALA A 52 11.79 -21.51 -14.47
C ALA A 52 10.53 -20.68 -14.81
N LEU A 53 9.70 -21.16 -15.75
CA LEU A 53 8.37 -20.61 -16.04
C LEU A 53 7.29 -21.68 -15.82
N HIS A 54 7.37 -22.40 -14.70
CA HIS A 54 6.14 -22.84 -14.05
C HIS A 54 5.59 -21.61 -13.32
N GLY A 55 4.45 -21.09 -13.77
CA GLY A 55 3.72 -20.05 -13.07
C GLY A 55 3.63 -20.41 -11.59
N ASN A 56 4.09 -19.49 -10.75
CA ASN A 56 4.14 -19.60 -9.29
C ASN A 56 2.72 -19.43 -8.71
N ASP A 57 1.75 -20.21 -9.21
CA ASP A 57 0.32 -20.07 -8.90
C ASP A 57 -0.05 -20.66 -7.52
N ASP A 58 0.88 -21.38 -6.87
CA ASP A 58 0.64 -22.05 -5.59
C ASP A 58 0.98 -21.20 -4.36
N TRP A 59 1.86 -20.20 -4.50
CA TRP A 59 2.30 -19.35 -3.39
C TRP A 59 1.72 -17.95 -3.52
N THR A 60 0.87 -17.55 -2.58
CA THR A 60 0.27 -16.22 -2.60
C THR A 60 0.16 -15.63 -1.22
N VAL A 61 0.20 -14.31 -1.12
CA VAL A 61 -0.15 -13.56 0.09
C VAL A 61 -1.19 -12.53 -0.33
N THR A 62 -2.40 -12.63 0.24
CA THR A 62 -3.51 -11.73 -0.06
C THR A 62 -3.96 -11.03 1.21
N CYS A 63 -3.97 -9.70 1.20
CA CYS A 63 -4.41 -8.90 2.34
C CYS A 63 -5.82 -8.37 2.12
N THR A 64 -6.57 -8.23 3.21
CA THR A 64 -8.02 -7.91 3.17
C THR A 64 -8.29 -6.51 2.62
N SER A 65 -7.32 -5.61 2.69
CA SER A 65 -7.42 -4.25 2.18
C SER A 65 -6.03 -3.77 1.78
N SER A 66 -5.93 -3.04 0.66
CA SER A 66 -4.68 -2.41 0.21
C SER A 66 -4.46 -1.04 0.85
N ASN A 67 -5.54 -0.35 1.21
CA ASN A 67 -5.51 0.96 1.85
C ASN A 67 -6.49 0.96 3.02
N VAL A 68 -5.99 1.27 4.20
CA VAL A 68 -6.76 1.36 5.44
C VAL A 68 -6.60 2.77 5.98
N CYS A 69 -7.71 3.39 6.37
CA CYS A 69 -7.71 4.68 7.02
C CYS A 69 -8.37 4.55 8.39
N SER A 70 -7.72 5.08 9.42
CA SER A 70 -8.24 5.05 10.78
C SER A 70 -7.96 6.34 11.54
N VAL A 71 -8.68 6.56 12.63
CA VAL A 71 -8.51 7.76 13.46
C VAL A 71 -7.49 7.54 14.56
N ARG A 72 -6.79 8.59 14.98
CA ARG A 72 -5.86 8.56 16.11
C ARG A 72 -6.53 8.01 17.39
N GLY A 73 -5.80 7.21 18.15
CA GLY A 73 -6.24 6.59 19.41
C GLY A 73 -7.12 5.35 19.23
N SER A 74 -7.57 5.05 18.01
CA SER A 74 -8.35 3.85 17.70
C SER A 74 -7.47 2.60 17.59
N THR A 75 -8.11 1.48 17.25
CA THR A 75 -7.44 0.22 16.93
C THR A 75 -7.69 -0.14 15.47
N VAL A 76 -6.69 -0.70 14.80
CA VAL A 76 -6.84 -1.28 13.46
C VAL A 76 -6.41 -2.74 13.48
N ASP A 77 -7.15 -3.56 12.73
CA ASP A 77 -6.81 -4.94 12.43
C ASP A 77 -6.49 -5.07 10.94
N ILE A 78 -5.27 -5.50 10.62
CA ILE A 78 -4.82 -5.76 9.25
C ILE A 78 -4.65 -7.27 9.11
N SER A 79 -5.47 -7.91 8.28
CA SER A 79 -5.35 -9.34 8.04
C SER A 79 -4.81 -9.65 6.64
N CYS A 80 -3.90 -10.63 6.57
CA CYS A 80 -3.47 -11.28 5.34
C CYS A 80 -3.65 -12.79 5.43
N THR A 81 -3.99 -13.41 4.30
CA THR A 81 -4.07 -14.85 4.12
C THR A 81 -2.98 -15.25 3.15
N PHE A 82 -2.13 -16.18 3.56
CA PHE A 82 -1.12 -16.76 2.69
C PHE A 82 -1.50 -18.17 2.29
N LYS A 83 -1.15 -18.55 1.05
CA LYS A 83 -1.33 -19.88 0.49
C LYS A 83 0.02 -20.47 0.10
N TYR A 84 0.12 -21.78 0.23
CA TYR A 84 1.30 -22.54 -0.11
C TYR A 84 0.92 -24.00 -0.42
N PRO A 85 1.71 -24.74 -1.21
CA PRO A 85 1.49 -26.15 -1.47
C PRO A 85 1.88 -26.99 -0.24
N GLU A 86 1.09 -28.01 0.08
CA GLU A 86 1.34 -28.93 1.20
C GLU A 86 2.71 -29.63 1.06
N LYS A 87 3.12 -29.91 -0.18
CA LYS A 87 4.41 -30.53 -0.50
C LYS A 87 5.04 -29.88 -1.74
N GLN A 88 6.36 -29.82 -1.76
CA GLN A 88 7.15 -29.56 -2.97
C GLN A 88 8.26 -30.60 -3.08
N HIS A 89 8.46 -31.16 -4.28
CA HIS A 89 9.50 -32.16 -4.55
C HIS A 89 9.54 -33.27 -3.47
N ASP A 90 8.36 -33.79 -3.12
CA ASP A 90 8.12 -34.80 -2.07
C ASP A 90 8.47 -34.39 -0.62
N LEU A 91 8.91 -33.16 -0.39
CA LEU A 91 9.12 -32.58 0.94
C LEU A 91 7.85 -31.87 1.42
N SER A 92 7.41 -32.17 2.65
CA SER A 92 6.29 -31.47 3.29
C SER A 92 6.66 -30.03 3.66
N THR A 93 5.80 -29.09 3.31
CA THR A 93 5.94 -27.67 3.59
C THR A 93 5.50 -27.36 5.02
N THR A 94 6.42 -26.86 5.82
CA THR A 94 6.18 -26.37 7.18
C THR A 94 6.42 -24.87 7.24
N VAL A 95 5.45 -24.13 7.78
CA VAL A 95 5.61 -22.70 8.06
C VAL A 95 6.52 -22.54 9.27
N LEU A 96 7.65 -21.89 9.08
CA LEU A 96 8.66 -21.68 10.12
C LEU A 96 8.46 -20.36 10.85
N GLU A 97 8.07 -19.31 10.11
CA GLU A 97 8.01 -17.95 10.63
C GLU A 97 6.96 -17.14 9.89
N THR A 98 6.33 -16.22 10.62
CA THR A 98 5.48 -15.16 10.09
C THR A 98 5.83 -13.88 10.81
N LEU A 99 5.98 -12.78 10.08
CA LEU A 99 6.31 -11.49 10.67
C LEU A 99 5.59 -10.35 9.95
N TRP A 100 5.41 -9.25 10.66
CA TRP A 100 4.92 -7.99 10.10
C TRP A 100 6.00 -6.92 10.25
N PHE A 101 6.16 -6.09 9.23
CA PHE A 101 7.20 -5.06 9.23
C PHE A 101 6.80 -3.84 8.40
N THR A 102 7.34 -2.68 8.78
CA THR A 102 7.22 -1.41 8.03
C THR A 102 8.57 -0.89 7.56
N LYS A 103 9.68 -1.40 8.13
CA LYS A 103 11.05 -0.99 7.85
C LYS A 103 12.00 -2.17 7.81
N GLU A 104 13.14 -1.97 7.16
CA GLU A 104 14.25 -2.93 7.12
C GLU A 104 15.47 -2.36 7.84
N ASP A 105 16.33 -3.25 8.33
CA ASP A 105 17.59 -2.90 8.95
C ASP A 105 18.67 -2.54 7.89
N ARG A 106 19.90 -2.26 8.36
CA ARG A 106 21.03 -1.91 7.47
C ARG A 106 21.43 -3.03 6.50
N ASN A 107 20.99 -4.27 6.76
CA ASN A 107 21.27 -5.44 5.93
C ASN A 107 20.04 -5.83 5.09
N GLN A 108 19.06 -4.94 4.93
CA GLN A 108 17.80 -5.19 4.19
C GLN A 108 16.99 -6.34 4.80
N LYS A 109 17.11 -6.56 6.11
CA LYS A 109 16.28 -7.53 6.83
C LYS A 109 15.07 -6.84 7.43
N PRO A 110 13.86 -7.39 7.28
CA PRO A 110 12.68 -6.90 7.97
C PRO A 110 12.90 -6.76 9.48
N VAL A 111 12.49 -5.63 10.03
CA VAL A 111 12.40 -5.46 11.49
C VAL A 111 10.99 -5.86 11.91
N ASP A 112 10.87 -6.93 12.69
CA ASP A 112 9.57 -7.40 13.18
C ASP A 112 8.93 -6.34 14.09
N LEU A 113 7.70 -5.94 13.78
CA LEU A 113 6.90 -4.98 14.53
C LEU A 113 6.72 -5.38 16.00
N LEU A 114 6.67 -6.67 16.31
CA LEU A 114 6.57 -7.13 17.70
C LEU A 114 7.82 -6.79 18.53
N SER A 115 8.96 -6.63 17.87
CA SER A 115 10.25 -6.26 18.47
C SER A 115 10.59 -4.78 18.31
N ASP A 116 9.77 -4.02 17.57
CA ASP A 116 10.03 -2.62 17.27
C ASP A 116 9.66 -1.74 18.47
N ALA A 117 10.62 -0.92 18.91
CA ALA A 117 10.47 -0.02 20.05
C ALA A 117 9.30 0.97 19.85
N ASP A 118 9.05 1.40 18.62
CA ASP A 118 7.98 2.36 18.29
C ASP A 118 6.57 1.79 18.56
N TYR A 119 6.46 0.45 18.59
CA TYR A 119 5.21 -0.31 18.68
C TYR A 119 5.02 -1.06 20.01
N THR A 120 5.98 -0.92 20.93
CA THR A 120 6.02 -1.65 22.20
C THR A 120 4.70 -1.50 22.99
N GLY A 121 4.11 -2.63 23.36
CA GLY A 121 2.87 -2.70 24.15
C GLY A 121 1.58 -2.34 23.39
N ARG A 122 1.67 -2.03 22.09
CA ARG A 122 0.51 -1.63 21.26
C ARG A 122 0.16 -2.63 20.17
N VAL A 123 1.11 -3.50 19.81
CA VAL A 123 0.97 -4.44 18.71
C VAL A 123 0.78 -5.86 19.21
N GLU A 124 -0.15 -6.56 18.55
CA GLU A 124 -0.41 -7.98 18.72
C GLU A 124 -0.50 -8.63 17.33
N SER A 125 0.09 -9.81 17.17
CA SER A 125 -0.02 -10.60 15.93
C SER A 125 -0.58 -11.98 16.27
N SER A 126 -1.59 -12.41 15.52
CA SER A 126 -2.22 -13.71 15.71
C SER A 126 -2.45 -14.38 14.36
N CYS A 127 -2.26 -15.69 14.30
CA CYS A 127 -2.53 -16.48 13.11
C CYS A 127 -3.46 -17.64 13.46
N GLY A 128 -4.54 -17.78 12.68
CA GLY A 128 -5.51 -18.86 12.84
C GLY A 128 -4.95 -20.23 12.48
N GLU A 129 -5.82 -21.22 12.43
CA GLU A 129 -5.44 -22.58 12.05
C GLU A 129 -5.05 -22.68 10.56
N ILE A 130 -4.20 -23.65 10.26
CA ILE A 130 -3.87 -24.00 8.88
C ILE A 130 -5.05 -24.80 8.31
N SER A 131 -5.52 -24.41 7.12
CA SER A 131 -6.58 -25.10 6.39
C SER A 131 -6.04 -25.59 5.05
N CYS A 132 -6.12 -26.90 4.79
CA CYS A 132 -5.69 -27.49 3.54
C CYS A 132 -6.89 -28.07 2.78
N ILE A 133 -6.98 -27.77 1.49
CA ILE A 133 -7.97 -28.32 0.55
C ILE A 133 -7.18 -28.91 -0.62
N GLY A 134 -7.18 -30.24 -0.71
CA GLY A 134 -6.27 -30.95 -1.61
C GLY A 134 -4.82 -30.66 -1.24
N SER A 135 -3.97 -30.36 -2.24
CA SER A 135 -2.56 -30.05 -2.05
C SER A 135 -2.28 -28.57 -1.75
N SER A 136 -3.31 -27.75 -1.54
CA SER A 136 -3.18 -26.32 -1.24
C SER A 136 -3.55 -26.03 0.20
N CYS A 137 -2.62 -25.47 0.95
CA CYS A 137 -2.80 -25.04 2.33
C CYS A 137 -2.85 -23.51 2.40
N ASN A 138 -3.62 -22.99 3.35
CA ASN A 138 -3.68 -21.57 3.64
C ASN A 138 -3.78 -21.29 5.13
N ARG A 139 -3.40 -20.09 5.52
CA ARG A 139 -3.51 -19.62 6.91
C ARG A 139 -3.73 -18.11 6.91
N LYS A 140 -4.64 -17.65 7.76
CA LYS A 140 -4.93 -16.22 7.97
C LYS A 140 -4.17 -15.72 9.19
N CYS A 141 -3.48 -14.59 9.04
CA CYS A 141 -2.80 -13.86 10.10
C CYS A 141 -3.33 -12.43 10.19
N THR A 142 -3.46 -11.91 11.41
CA THR A 142 -3.97 -10.58 11.71
C THR A 142 -2.98 -9.85 12.61
N LEU A 143 -2.61 -8.64 12.20
CA LEU A 143 -1.91 -7.65 13.00
C LEU A 143 -2.94 -6.70 13.62
N SER A 144 -2.93 -6.56 14.94
CA SER A 144 -3.72 -5.56 15.66
C SER A 144 -2.80 -4.47 16.21
N ILE A 145 -3.12 -3.21 15.93
CA ILE A 145 -2.37 -2.04 16.43
C ILE A 145 -3.34 -1.16 17.20
N ARG A 146 -3.11 -1.03 18.50
CA ARG A 146 -3.91 -0.21 19.43
C ARG A 146 -3.28 1.17 19.62
N ASP A 147 -4.07 2.12 20.13
CA ASP A 147 -3.61 3.48 20.41
C ASP A 147 -2.88 4.07 19.18
N LEU A 148 -3.58 4.10 18.05
CA LEU A 148 -2.99 4.54 16.78
C LEU A 148 -2.48 5.98 16.86
N ARG A 149 -1.30 6.20 16.29
CA ARG A 149 -0.62 7.50 16.21
C ARG A 149 -0.46 7.90 14.76
N GLN A 150 -0.34 9.20 14.52
CA GLN A 150 -0.08 9.68 13.16
C GLN A 150 1.23 9.09 12.58
N SER A 151 2.24 8.90 13.43
CA SER A 151 3.51 8.25 13.10
C SER A 151 3.38 6.77 12.71
N ASP A 152 2.26 6.11 13.02
CA ASP A 152 2.02 4.72 12.62
C ASP A 152 1.57 4.63 11.16
N SER A 153 1.38 5.76 10.46
CA SER A 153 1.05 5.77 9.03
C SER A 153 2.23 5.27 8.21
N ALA A 154 2.07 4.11 7.57
CA ALA A 154 3.13 3.42 6.84
C ALA A 154 2.53 2.36 5.90
N VAL A 155 3.38 1.71 5.11
CA VAL A 155 3.04 0.48 4.40
C VAL A 155 3.45 -0.71 5.27
N TYR A 156 2.47 -1.52 5.67
CA TYR A 156 2.63 -2.71 6.48
C TYR A 156 2.76 -3.92 5.57
N ASN A 157 3.88 -4.62 5.68
CA ASN A 157 4.17 -5.80 4.89
C ASN A 157 4.07 -7.04 5.79
N PHE A 158 3.35 -8.05 5.29
CA PHE A 158 3.32 -9.37 5.88
C PHE A 158 4.29 -10.28 5.13
N ARG A 159 5.11 -11.02 5.87
CA ARG A 159 6.00 -12.05 5.31
C ARG A 159 5.79 -13.37 6.04
N PHE A 160 5.82 -14.45 5.28
CA PHE A 160 5.94 -15.79 5.83
C PHE A 160 7.12 -16.53 5.21
N LYS A 161 7.69 -17.45 5.98
CA LYS A 161 8.81 -18.29 5.58
C LYS A 161 8.51 -19.74 5.88
N THR A 162 8.91 -20.62 4.97
CA THR A 162 8.78 -22.07 5.11
C THR A 162 10.14 -22.76 5.06
N ASN A 163 10.14 -24.07 5.25
CA ASN A 163 11.31 -24.93 5.05
C ASN A 163 11.66 -25.19 3.59
N GLN A 164 10.85 -24.74 2.63
CA GLN A 164 11.10 -24.96 1.20
C GLN A 164 12.15 -23.98 0.66
N PRO A 165 13.01 -24.40 -0.28
CA PRO A 165 13.90 -23.49 -1.00
C PRO A 165 13.10 -22.40 -1.71
N GLY A 166 13.41 -21.12 -1.44
CA GLY A 166 12.66 -19.99 -1.99
C GLY A 166 11.25 -19.80 -1.42
N GLY A 167 10.86 -20.56 -0.39
CA GLY A 167 9.55 -20.50 0.26
C GLY A 167 9.40 -19.32 1.23
N GLU A 168 9.97 -18.16 0.88
CA GLU A 168 9.85 -16.90 1.60
C GLU A 168 9.09 -15.91 0.71
N HIS A 169 7.91 -15.48 1.17
CA HIS A 169 7.03 -14.64 0.37
C HIS A 169 6.52 -13.47 1.20
N THR A 170 6.52 -12.29 0.58
CA THR A 170 6.03 -11.04 1.17
C THR A 170 4.79 -10.59 0.40
N ALA A 171 3.81 -10.03 1.10
CA ALA A 171 2.68 -9.35 0.49
C ALA A 171 3.17 -8.28 -0.50
N ASN A 172 2.61 -8.28 -1.72
CA ASN A 172 2.88 -7.25 -2.70
C ASN A 172 1.58 -6.89 -3.46
N PRO A 173 1.11 -5.62 -3.37
CA PRO A 173 1.60 -4.58 -2.48
C PRO A 173 1.35 -4.91 -1.00
N GLY A 174 2.10 -4.26 -0.11
CA GLY A 174 1.75 -4.20 1.31
C GLY A 174 0.47 -3.39 1.55
N VAL A 175 0.06 -3.29 2.81
CA VAL A 175 -1.14 -2.55 3.24
C VAL A 175 -0.77 -1.14 3.66
N ALA A 176 -1.22 -0.13 2.93
CA ALA A 176 -1.03 1.26 3.33
C ALA A 176 -2.01 1.63 4.44
N LEU A 177 -1.50 1.99 5.61
CA LEU A 177 -2.28 2.56 6.72
C LEU A 177 -2.07 4.07 6.77
N SER A 178 -3.18 4.82 6.78
CA SER A 178 -3.19 6.26 7.04
C SER A 178 -3.93 6.53 8.35
N VAL A 179 -3.26 7.21 9.29
CA VAL A 179 -3.85 7.63 10.55
C VAL A 179 -4.11 9.13 10.53
N THR A 180 -5.37 9.52 10.77
CA THR A 180 -5.82 10.93 10.74
C THR A 180 -6.37 11.37 12.09
N ASP A 181 -6.24 12.65 12.40
CA ASP A 181 -7.03 13.28 13.45
C ASP A 181 -8.44 13.61 12.92
N LEU A 182 -9.39 13.78 13.85
CA LEU A 182 -10.71 14.34 13.57
C LEU A 182 -10.72 15.84 13.79
N GLN A 183 -11.30 16.59 12.86
CA GLN A 183 -11.40 18.04 12.98
C GLN A 183 -12.79 18.52 12.57
N VAL A 184 -13.41 19.36 13.39
CA VAL A 184 -14.65 20.02 12.99
C VAL A 184 -14.31 21.21 12.09
N LYS A 185 -14.80 21.19 10.86
CA LYS A 185 -14.74 22.32 9.93
C LYS A 185 -16.02 23.13 10.04
N VAL A 186 -15.89 24.44 10.17
CA VAL A 186 -17.01 25.37 10.24
C VAL A 186 -17.01 26.25 9.00
N SER A 187 -18.11 26.25 8.26
CA SER A 187 -18.31 27.12 7.10
C SER A 187 -19.60 27.92 7.23
N PRO A 188 -19.70 29.12 6.63
CA PRO A 188 -20.98 29.81 6.51
C PRO A 188 -21.98 28.95 5.73
N TRP A 189 -23.23 28.89 6.19
CA TRP A 189 -24.35 28.34 5.41
C TRP A 189 -25.25 29.48 4.91
N ASP A 190 -25.63 30.38 5.82
CA ASP A 190 -26.33 31.64 5.55
C ASP A 190 -25.92 32.71 6.59
N ASP A 191 -26.60 33.86 6.57
CA ASP A 191 -26.31 35.01 7.43
C ASP A 191 -26.44 34.72 8.93
N HIS A 192 -27.19 33.69 9.32
CA HIS A 192 -27.50 33.36 10.72
C HIS A 192 -27.10 31.92 11.11
N THR A 193 -26.69 31.11 10.14
CA THR A 193 -26.43 29.68 10.29
C THR A 193 -25.02 29.32 9.81
N LYS A 194 -24.32 28.51 10.60
CA LYS A 194 -23.09 27.82 10.21
C LYS A 194 -23.38 26.37 9.86
N HIS A 195 -22.63 25.88 8.90
CA HIS A 195 -22.52 24.46 8.60
C HIS A 195 -21.28 23.91 9.28
N LEU A 196 -21.43 22.82 10.01
CA LEU A 196 -20.33 22.12 10.65
C LEU A 196 -20.21 20.73 10.02
N ASP A 197 -19.02 20.45 9.52
CA ASP A 197 -18.65 19.16 8.96
C ASP A 197 -17.56 18.52 9.83
N CYS A 198 -17.57 17.21 9.94
CA CYS A 198 -16.53 16.46 10.64
C CYS A 198 -15.54 15.94 9.60
N ASP A 199 -14.41 16.60 9.52
CA ASP A 199 -13.37 16.25 8.58
C ASP A 199 -12.52 15.12 9.14
N SER A 200 -12.33 14.12 8.29
CA SER A 200 -11.29 13.13 8.43
C SER A 200 -10.74 12.84 7.04
N MET A 201 -9.47 12.43 6.95
CA MET A 201 -8.90 11.97 5.68
C MET A 201 -9.47 10.61 5.23
N CYS A 202 -10.37 10.01 6.03
CA CYS A 202 -10.98 8.72 5.73
C CYS A 202 -12.28 8.89 4.93
N ALA A 203 -12.52 7.99 3.98
CA ALA A 203 -13.71 8.05 3.14
C ALA A 203 -14.98 7.62 3.91
N ASN A 204 -15.96 8.52 3.99
CA ASN A 204 -17.34 8.30 4.47
C ASN A 204 -17.51 7.56 5.82
N PRO A 205 -16.77 7.90 6.89
CA PRO A 205 -17.13 7.40 8.21
C PRO A 205 -18.50 7.93 8.64
N THR A 206 -19.15 7.18 9.53
CA THR A 206 -20.37 7.63 10.20
C THR A 206 -19.98 8.36 11.48
N TYR A 207 -20.43 9.60 11.66
CA TYR A 207 -20.09 10.42 12.82
C TYR A 207 -21.25 10.53 13.81
N ILE A 208 -20.88 10.64 15.08
CA ILE A 208 -21.74 11.04 16.21
C ILE A 208 -21.35 12.47 16.59
N TRP A 209 -22.34 13.35 16.71
CA TRP A 209 -22.12 14.76 17.06
C TRP A 209 -22.42 15.05 18.52
N TYR A 210 -21.67 16.00 19.07
CA TYR A 210 -21.82 16.46 20.45
C TYR A 210 -21.94 17.97 20.48
N ILE A 211 -22.84 18.47 21.32
CA ILE A 211 -23.01 19.89 21.65
C ILE A 211 -22.91 20.05 23.15
N ASN A 212 -21.96 20.84 23.66
CA ASN A 212 -21.72 20.96 25.10
C ASN A 212 -21.67 19.58 25.79
N GLU A 213 -20.95 18.62 25.20
CA GLU A 213 -20.84 17.21 25.64
C GLU A 213 -22.13 16.38 25.52
N GLN A 214 -23.26 16.97 25.13
CA GLN A 214 -24.51 16.26 24.89
C GLN A 214 -24.54 15.63 23.50
N ASN A 215 -24.85 14.33 23.44
CA ASN A 215 -24.95 13.57 22.19
C ASN A 215 -26.19 13.99 21.38
N LEU A 216 -25.97 14.46 20.15
CA LEU A 216 -27.01 14.84 19.17
C LEU A 216 -27.42 13.70 18.24
N GLY A 217 -26.69 12.60 18.28
CA GLY A 217 -26.90 11.42 17.44
C GLY A 217 -26.05 11.42 16.18
N GLN A 218 -26.41 10.49 15.30
CA GLN A 218 -25.68 10.22 14.07
C GLN A 218 -26.03 11.23 12.99
N SER A 219 -25.02 11.92 12.44
CA SER A 219 -25.18 12.77 11.26
C SER A 219 -23.87 12.93 10.51
N ARG A 220 -23.94 13.15 9.20
CA ARG A 220 -22.76 13.51 8.40
C ARG A 220 -22.24 14.91 8.76
N SER A 221 -23.17 15.83 8.95
CA SER A 221 -22.91 17.24 9.22
C SER A 221 -24.06 17.82 10.04
N ILE A 222 -23.82 18.91 10.76
CA ILE A 222 -24.88 19.63 11.48
C ILE A 222 -24.95 21.09 11.04
N ARG A 223 -26.09 21.72 11.33
CA ARG A 223 -26.26 23.16 11.17
C ARG A 223 -26.48 23.76 12.55
N SER A 224 -25.86 24.91 12.80
CA SER A 224 -26.03 25.62 14.06
C SER A 224 -26.15 27.13 13.85
N SER A 225 -26.85 27.80 14.74
CA SER A 225 -26.97 29.25 14.76
C SER A 225 -25.66 29.92 15.20
N ILE A 226 -25.37 31.09 14.61
CA ILE A 226 -24.13 31.88 14.85
C ILE A 226 -24.00 32.39 16.30
N ASN A 227 -25.10 32.41 17.05
CA ASN A 227 -25.19 33.02 18.39
C ASN A 227 -25.17 31.99 19.52
N SER A 228 -24.77 30.76 19.22
CA SER A 228 -24.63 29.73 20.25
C SER A 228 -23.26 29.85 20.94
N ASP A 229 -23.26 29.94 22.27
CA ASP A 229 -22.06 29.72 23.12
C ASP A 229 -21.78 28.22 23.27
N HIS A 230 -22.15 27.43 22.26
CA HIS A 230 -22.05 25.99 22.30
C HIS A 230 -20.70 25.52 21.75
N SER A 231 -20.13 24.49 22.38
CA SER A 231 -18.97 23.78 21.90
C SER A 231 -19.40 22.58 21.06
N TYR A 232 -18.83 22.43 19.87
CA TYR A 232 -19.15 21.32 18.96
C TYR A 232 -17.97 20.38 18.83
N ALA A 233 -18.25 19.08 18.91
CA ALA A 233 -17.30 18.02 18.64
C ALA A 233 -17.98 16.89 17.86
N CYS A 234 -17.17 16.07 17.19
CA CYS A 234 -17.63 14.88 16.49
C CYS A 234 -16.73 13.69 16.80
N ALA A 235 -17.29 12.49 16.83
CA ALA A 235 -16.55 11.24 16.97
C ALA A 235 -16.97 10.26 15.87
N VAL A 236 -16.09 9.33 15.50
CA VAL A 236 -16.48 8.21 14.62
C VAL A 236 -17.33 7.23 15.42
N LYS A 237 -18.42 6.75 14.82
CA LYS A 237 -19.28 5.72 15.41
C LYS A 237 -18.49 4.45 15.74
N GLY A 238 -18.67 3.91 16.94
CA GLY A 238 -17.86 2.82 17.52
C GLY A 238 -16.58 3.29 18.23
N TYR A 239 -16.19 4.55 18.04
CA TYR A 239 -15.06 5.20 18.69
C TYR A 239 -15.49 6.51 19.38
N GLU A 240 -16.70 6.53 19.95
CA GLU A 240 -17.31 7.69 20.61
C GLU A 240 -16.47 8.25 21.77
N ARG A 241 -15.62 7.42 22.37
CA ARG A 241 -14.66 7.81 23.41
C ARG A 241 -13.48 8.66 22.89
N LEU A 242 -13.38 8.85 21.58
CA LEU A 242 -12.32 9.60 20.89
C LEU A 242 -12.94 10.76 20.09
N PRO A 243 -13.59 11.74 20.74
CA PRO A 243 -14.11 12.89 20.04
C PRO A 243 -12.97 13.79 19.50
N SER A 244 -13.27 14.52 18.44
CA SER A 244 -12.43 15.61 17.96
C SER A 244 -12.23 16.66 19.06
N PRO A 245 -11.18 17.49 18.97
CA PRO A 245 -11.14 18.75 19.70
C PRO A 245 -12.43 19.54 19.47
N SER A 246 -12.94 20.15 20.54
CA SER A 246 -14.15 20.98 20.45
C SER A 246 -13.83 22.32 19.80
N VAL A 247 -14.71 22.77 18.90
CA VAL A 247 -14.71 24.15 18.43
C VAL A 247 -15.78 24.94 19.16
N CYS A 248 -15.33 25.96 19.90
CA CYS A 248 -16.17 27.02 20.43
C CYS A 248 -16.12 28.21 19.49
N LYS A 249 -17.12 29.09 19.56
CA LYS A 249 -16.94 30.44 19.03
C LYS A 249 -15.88 31.13 19.89
N SER A 250 -14.71 31.41 19.32
CA SER A 250 -13.89 32.49 19.85
C SER A 250 -14.72 33.77 19.72
N THR A 251 -14.96 34.43 20.84
CA THR A 251 -15.15 35.88 20.83
C THR A 251 -14.08 36.48 19.92
N PRO A 252 -14.44 37.47 19.07
CA PRO A 252 -13.48 38.05 18.14
C PRO A 252 -12.21 38.44 18.90
N GLN A 253 -11.05 38.10 18.34
CA GLN A 253 -9.75 38.59 18.79
C GLN A 253 -9.79 40.14 18.77
N TYR A 254 -10.22 40.72 19.87
CA TYR A 254 -9.98 42.11 20.25
C TYR A 254 -10.00 42.19 21.76
N ALA A 255 -9.03 41.55 22.39
CA ALA A 255 -8.66 41.82 23.77
C ALA A 255 -7.16 42.10 23.77
N ASP A 256 -6.81 43.35 23.41
CA ASP A 256 -5.80 44.18 24.09
C ASP A 256 -5.25 45.25 23.12
N MET A 257 -5.83 46.45 23.17
CA MET A 257 -5.05 47.69 23.20
C MET A 257 -5.98 48.83 23.58
N ARG A 258 -5.94 49.22 24.86
CA ARG A 258 -6.20 50.56 25.44
C ARG A 258 -6.75 50.40 26.85
N GLN A 259 -5.87 50.13 27.81
CA GLN A 259 -5.91 50.76 29.14
C GLN A 259 -4.69 50.31 29.96
N TYR A 260 -3.57 50.99 29.78
CA TYR A 260 -2.64 51.21 30.89
C TYR A 260 -2.71 52.70 31.24
N PRO A 261 -3.17 53.08 32.44
CA PRO A 261 -2.99 54.45 32.90
C PRO A 261 -1.49 54.69 33.12
N THR A 262 -0.99 55.76 32.53
CA THR A 262 0.37 56.25 32.69
C THR A 262 0.66 56.48 34.17
N SER A 263 1.59 55.72 34.75
CA SER A 263 2.24 56.10 36.01
C SER A 263 3.64 56.60 35.68
N SER A 264 3.82 57.90 35.89
CA SER A 264 5.10 58.60 35.82
C SER A 264 6.07 58.04 36.86
N MET A 265 7.23 57.55 36.43
CA MET A 265 8.41 57.53 37.29
C MET A 265 9.59 58.13 36.55
N PHE A 266 10.05 59.25 37.10
CA PHE A 266 11.30 59.91 36.78
C PHE A 266 12.47 58.98 37.10
N PHE A 267 13.37 58.77 36.15
CA PHE A 267 14.73 58.32 36.45
C PHE A 267 15.71 59.43 36.07
N HIS A 268 16.40 59.95 37.09
CA HIS A 268 17.54 60.84 36.93
C HIS A 268 18.67 60.08 36.24
N SER A 269 19.12 60.59 35.09
CA SER A 269 20.41 60.23 34.50
C SER A 269 21.46 61.22 35.00
N HIS A 270 22.48 60.73 35.70
CA HIS A 270 23.74 61.45 35.81
C HIS A 270 24.85 60.63 35.16
N HIS A 271 25.42 61.28 34.14
CA HIS A 271 26.60 60.95 33.36
C HIS A 271 27.81 60.52 34.20
N ILE A 272 28.53 59.51 33.70
CA ILE A 272 29.98 59.38 33.89
C ILE A 272 30.61 59.68 32.53
N SER A 273 31.33 60.79 32.43
CA SER A 273 32.16 61.11 31.27
C SER A 273 33.57 60.55 31.46
N ALA A 274 34.12 59.97 30.40
CA ALA A 274 35.53 59.65 30.27
C ALA A 274 36.31 60.90 29.84
N VAL A 275 37.31 61.30 30.63
CA VAL A 275 38.68 61.71 30.25
C VAL A 275 39.57 61.46 31.47
#